data_AF-A0A7S0DXX7-F1
#
_entry.id   AF-A0A7S0DXX7-F1
#
_cell.length_a   1.000
_cell.length_b   1.000
_cell.length_c   1.000
_cell.angle_alpha   90.00
_cell.angle_beta   90.00
_cell.angle_gamma   90.00
#
_symmetry.space_group_name_H-M   'P 1'
#
loop_
_entity.id
_entity.type
_entity.pdbx_description
1 polymer ?
#
loop_
_entity_poly.entity_id
_entity_poly.type
_entity_poly.pdbx_seq_one_letter_code
_entity_poly.pdbx_strand_id
1 'polypeptide(L)'
;MVKMSRCLSSSPFLMIVCIVTVLASIAHAQTSQDVATVAAFKKGNVTTVAGTGTESSLGTVINANLKQNPILKPLQLEALPGQQRIFYMLSDGGNSMLKLDFDNETMSTVAGEHNSPGYVDGDGLNARFNQPQDFVMSPDGTRILIADTNNYCLRFFDVKAQKVTTLT
;
A
#
# COMPACT_ATOMS: atom_id res chain seq x y z
N MET A 1 -25.20 9.94 22.62
CA MET A 1 -24.13 10.06 23.64
C MET A 1 -23.22 8.84 23.50
N VAL A 2 -22.18 8.92 22.66
CA VAL A 2 -21.31 7.79 22.36
C VAL A 2 -20.22 7.72 23.43
N LYS A 3 -20.19 6.61 24.17
CA LYS A 3 -19.14 6.29 25.12
C LYS A 3 -18.00 5.66 24.32
N MET A 4 -16.90 6.39 24.11
CA MET A 4 -15.68 5.84 23.53
C MET A 4 -14.94 5.03 24.60
N SER A 5 -14.76 3.74 24.37
CA SER A 5 -13.91 2.88 25.18
C SER A 5 -12.51 2.84 24.56
N ARG A 6 -11.51 3.40 25.25
CA ARG A 6 -10.10 3.32 24.88
C ARG A 6 -9.61 1.87 24.87
N CYS A 7 -8.98 1.45 23.78
CA CYS A 7 -8.09 0.29 23.79
C CYS A 7 -6.71 0.75 24.27
N LEU A 8 -6.41 0.54 25.56
CA LEU A 8 -5.07 0.72 26.11
C LEU A 8 -4.27 -0.55 25.81
N SER A 9 -3.33 -0.50 24.87
CA SER A 9 -2.28 -1.51 24.69
C SER A 9 -0.97 -0.92 25.19
N SER A 10 -0.43 -1.50 26.26
CA SER A 10 0.78 -1.07 26.96
C SER A 10 2.02 -1.84 26.50
N SER A 11 2.37 -1.77 25.21
CA SER A 11 3.66 -2.27 24.71
C SER A 11 4.09 -1.49 23.48
N PRO A 12 5.25 -0.80 23.49
CA PRO A 12 5.81 -0.19 22.29
C PRO A 12 6.48 -1.30 21.46
N PHE A 13 6.43 -1.21 20.14
CA PHE A 13 6.97 -2.19 19.18
C PHE A 13 6.12 -3.44 18.93
N LEU A 14 4.95 -3.24 18.32
CA LEU A 14 4.48 -4.17 17.28
C LEU A 14 3.46 -3.46 16.38
N MET A 15 3.97 -2.73 15.38
CA MET A 15 3.13 -2.16 14.32
C MET A 15 2.86 -3.27 13.29
N ILE A 16 2.00 -4.23 13.64
CA ILE A 16 1.37 -5.10 12.63
C ILE A 16 0.33 -4.22 11.95
N VAL A 17 0.61 -3.84 10.71
CA VAL A 17 -0.32 -3.17 9.81
C VAL A 17 -1.52 -4.09 9.64
N CYS A 18 -2.59 -3.82 10.39
CA CYS A 18 -3.87 -4.48 10.25
C CYS A 18 -4.58 -3.80 9.08
N ILE A 19 -4.36 -4.31 7.86
CA ILE A 19 -5.09 -3.88 6.67
C ILE A 19 -6.50 -4.43 6.77
N VAL A 20 -7.39 -3.69 7.44
CA VAL A 20 -8.83 -3.86 7.29
C VAL A 20 -9.33 -2.62 6.57
N THR A 21 -9.08 -2.56 5.26
CA THR A 21 -9.90 -1.72 4.40
C THR A 21 -11.17 -2.51 4.12
N VAL A 22 -12.21 -2.10 4.83
CA VAL A 22 -13.61 -2.43 4.61
C VAL A 22 -13.90 -2.34 3.10
N LEU A 23 -14.05 -3.48 2.43
CA LEU A 23 -14.64 -3.50 1.11
C LEU A 23 -16.08 -3.01 1.24
N ALA A 24 -16.33 -1.86 0.62
CA ALA A 24 -17.66 -1.35 0.36
C ALA A 24 -18.48 -2.43 -0.39
N SER A 25 -19.23 -3.21 0.38
CA SER A 25 -20.39 -3.96 -0.07
C SER A 25 -21.45 -4.00 1.02
N ILE A 26 -21.53 -2.95 1.85
CA ILE A 26 -22.66 -2.72 2.73
C ILE A 26 -23.53 -1.61 2.12
N ALA A 27 -23.99 -1.86 0.90
CA ALA A 27 -25.27 -1.31 0.50
C ALA A 27 -26.33 -2.25 1.11
N HIS A 28 -26.98 -1.82 2.19
CA HIS A 28 -28.18 -2.43 2.76
C HIS A 28 -28.07 -3.89 3.25
N ALA A 29 -27.34 -4.14 4.34
CA ALA A 29 -27.51 -5.36 5.12
C ALA A 29 -28.80 -5.27 5.97
N GLN A 30 -29.93 -5.76 5.46
CA GLN A 30 -31.21 -5.84 6.17
C GLN A 30 -31.60 -7.28 6.56
N THR A 31 -30.67 -8.24 6.54
CA THR A 31 -30.98 -9.63 6.91
C THR A 31 -30.08 -10.20 8.00
N SER A 32 -30.61 -11.16 8.78
CA SER A 32 -29.95 -11.77 9.94
C SER A 32 -28.68 -12.58 9.60
N GLN A 33 -28.43 -12.89 8.33
CA GLN A 33 -27.22 -13.58 7.88
C GLN A 33 -26.01 -12.65 7.78
N ASP A 34 -26.21 -11.35 7.48
CA ASP A 34 -25.11 -10.40 7.30
C ASP A 34 -24.42 -10.04 8.62
N VAL A 35 -25.17 -10.04 9.73
CA VAL A 35 -24.62 -9.80 11.07
C VAL A 35 -23.74 -10.98 11.53
N ALA A 36 -24.03 -12.20 11.08
CA ALA A 36 -23.21 -13.36 11.38
C ALA A 36 -21.87 -13.35 10.60
N THR A 37 -21.82 -12.71 9.43
CA THR A 37 -20.60 -12.61 8.62
C THR A 37 -19.57 -11.63 9.22
N VAL A 38 -20.04 -10.58 9.92
CA VAL A 38 -19.17 -9.65 10.65
C VAL A 38 -18.59 -10.29 11.93
N ALA A 39 -19.27 -11.31 12.49
CA ALA A 39 -18.88 -11.98 13.73
C ALA A 39 -17.88 -13.14 13.57
N ALA A 40 -17.46 -13.47 12.34
CA ALA A 40 -16.57 -14.60 12.08
C ALA A 40 -15.15 -14.17 11.70
N PHE A 41 -14.41 -13.57 12.64
CA PHE A 41 -12.95 -13.72 12.61
C PHE A 41 -12.63 -15.17 12.98
N LYS A 42 -12.80 -16.08 12.02
CA LYS A 42 -12.31 -17.45 12.11
C LYS A 42 -10.81 -17.37 12.41
N LYS A 43 -10.33 -18.12 13.40
CA LYS A 43 -8.89 -18.22 13.72
C LYS A 43 -8.16 -18.60 12.42
N GLY A 44 -7.60 -17.60 11.74
CA GLY A 44 -7.07 -17.71 10.39
C GLY A 44 -5.61 -18.13 10.45
N ASN A 45 -5.19 -18.99 9.53
CA ASN A 45 -3.77 -19.24 9.33
C ASN A 45 -3.14 -17.96 8.76
N VAL A 46 -2.12 -17.45 9.43
CA VAL A 46 -1.29 -16.33 8.91
C VAL A 46 -0.18 -16.94 8.08
N THR A 47 -0.09 -16.55 6.81
CA THR A 47 0.98 -16.97 5.90
C THR A 47 1.58 -15.76 5.20
N THR A 48 2.86 -15.84 4.87
CA THR A 48 3.55 -14.80 4.09
C THR A 48 3.12 -14.91 2.63
N VAL A 49 2.58 -13.83 2.07
CA VAL A 49 2.11 -13.77 0.67
C VAL A 49 3.02 -12.92 -0.22
N ALA A 50 3.79 -12.02 0.38
CA ALA A 50 4.78 -11.18 -0.28
C ALA A 50 5.86 -10.78 0.74
N GLY A 51 7.09 -10.54 0.28
CA GLY A 51 8.20 -10.22 1.16
C GLY A 51 8.85 -11.47 1.80
N THR A 52 10.08 -11.30 2.26
CA THR A 52 10.85 -12.35 2.97
C THR A 52 10.83 -12.19 4.49
N GLY A 53 10.36 -11.05 5.01
CA GLY A 53 10.43 -10.72 6.44
C GLY A 53 11.83 -10.32 6.92
N THR A 54 12.76 -10.02 6.00
CA THR A 54 14.12 -9.54 6.33
C THR A 54 14.26 -8.06 6.04
N GLU A 55 15.01 -7.33 6.88
CA GLU A 55 15.35 -5.91 6.68
C GLU A 55 16.43 -5.75 5.61
N SER A 56 16.08 -6.07 4.36
CA SER A 56 16.95 -5.91 3.22
C SER A 56 16.24 -5.13 2.12
N SER A 57 17.03 -4.44 1.32
CA SER A 57 16.57 -3.47 0.35
C SER A 57 16.98 -3.94 -1.04
N LEU A 58 16.04 -4.04 -1.98
CA LEU A 58 16.31 -4.59 -3.31
C LEU A 58 16.85 -3.57 -4.32
N GLY A 59 16.86 -2.28 -3.98
CA GLY A 59 16.92 -1.27 -5.03
C GLY A 59 15.61 -1.25 -5.84
N THR A 60 15.70 -0.74 -7.07
CA THR A 60 14.61 -0.79 -8.06
C THR A 60 14.47 -2.21 -8.61
N VAL A 61 13.25 -2.76 -8.59
CA VAL A 61 12.96 -4.11 -9.10
C VAL A 61 11.96 -4.08 -10.25
N ILE A 62 12.12 -4.99 -11.21
CA ILE A 62 11.19 -5.15 -12.35
C ILE A 62 10.86 -6.64 -12.46
N ASN A 63 9.58 -6.99 -12.33
CA ASN A 63 9.06 -8.36 -12.39
C ASN A 63 9.79 -9.36 -11.47
N ALA A 64 10.20 -8.92 -10.28
CA ALA A 64 10.89 -9.76 -9.30
C ALA A 64 9.89 -10.68 -8.58
N ASN A 65 10.32 -11.86 -8.14
CA ASN A 65 9.45 -12.83 -7.46
C ASN A 65 8.89 -12.27 -6.14
N LEU A 66 7.56 -12.26 -5.98
CA LEU A 66 6.87 -11.61 -4.87
C LEU A 66 7.24 -12.15 -3.47
N LYS A 67 7.55 -13.44 -3.34
CA LYS A 67 7.82 -14.12 -2.05
C LYS A 67 9.30 -14.20 -1.70
N GLN A 68 10.18 -14.14 -2.69
CA GLN A 68 11.64 -14.26 -2.50
C GLN A 68 12.33 -12.90 -2.33
N ASN A 69 11.60 -11.81 -2.55
CA ASN A 69 12.14 -10.46 -2.57
C ASN A 69 11.70 -9.69 -1.31
N PRO A 70 12.64 -9.15 -0.49
CA PRO A 70 12.29 -8.37 0.70
C PRO A 70 11.56 -7.07 0.33
N ILE A 71 10.61 -6.70 1.18
CA ILE A 71 9.91 -5.42 1.11
C ILE A 71 10.34 -4.62 2.33
N LEU A 72 11.07 -3.54 2.09
CA LEU A 72 11.60 -2.72 3.16
C LEU A 72 10.50 -1.80 3.69
N LYS A 73 10.06 -2.03 4.93
CA LYS A 73 9.10 -1.16 5.64
C LYS A 73 7.85 -0.82 4.81
N PRO A 74 6.99 -1.82 4.54
CA PRO A 74 5.71 -1.58 3.87
C PRO A 74 4.84 -0.66 4.74
N LEU A 75 4.24 0.38 4.14
CA LEU A 75 3.34 1.31 4.82
C LEU A 75 1.89 1.09 4.41
N GLN A 76 1.49 1.68 3.28
CA GLN A 76 0.14 1.63 2.75
C GLN A 76 0.05 0.61 1.62
N LEU A 77 -1.10 -0.06 1.49
CA LEU A 77 -1.43 -1.01 0.43
C LEU A 77 -2.88 -0.82 -0.02
N GLU A 78 -3.12 -0.75 -1.33
CA GLU A 78 -4.47 -0.63 -1.90
C GLU A 78 -4.61 -1.51 -3.15
N ALA A 79 -5.80 -2.11 -3.33
CA ALA A 79 -6.11 -2.93 -4.49
C ALA A 79 -6.42 -2.04 -5.70
N LEU A 80 -6.04 -2.49 -6.89
CA LEU A 80 -6.43 -1.84 -8.14
C LEU A 80 -7.93 -2.11 -8.43
N PRO A 81 -8.78 -1.08 -8.58
CA PRO A 81 -10.19 -1.28 -8.89
C PRO A 81 -10.41 -2.16 -10.13
N GLY A 82 -11.32 -3.13 -10.00
CA GLY A 82 -11.62 -4.08 -11.07
C GLY A 82 -10.59 -5.20 -11.25
N GLN A 83 -9.49 -5.22 -10.49
CA GLN A 83 -8.48 -6.28 -10.54
C GLN A 83 -8.25 -6.88 -9.14
N GLN A 84 -8.75 -8.10 -8.92
CA GLN A 84 -8.79 -8.70 -7.58
C GLN A 84 -7.41 -9.05 -6.99
N ARG A 85 -6.36 -9.08 -7.82
CA ARG A 85 -5.03 -9.61 -7.44
C ARG A 85 -3.87 -8.69 -7.80
N ILE A 86 -4.16 -7.43 -8.12
CA ILE A 86 -3.15 -6.38 -8.29
C ILE A 86 -3.29 -5.35 -7.19
N PHE A 87 -2.17 -5.05 -6.53
CA PHE A 87 -2.11 -4.07 -5.44
C PHE A 87 -0.97 -3.09 -5.66
N TYR A 88 -1.13 -1.87 -5.16
CA TYR A 88 -0.08 -0.87 -5.06
C TYR A 88 0.31 -0.72 -3.60
N MET A 89 1.59 -0.52 -3.32
CA MET A 89 2.13 -0.41 -1.99
C MET A 89 3.14 0.73 -1.92
N LEU A 90 3.15 1.51 -0.83
CA LEU A 90 4.26 2.40 -0.51
C LEU A 90 5.27 1.70 0.42
N SER A 91 6.55 1.93 0.14
CA SER A 91 7.68 1.52 0.95
C SER A 91 8.48 2.75 1.36
N ASP A 92 8.53 3.05 2.66
CA ASP A 92 9.24 4.24 3.16
C ASP A 92 10.75 4.07 3.12
N GLY A 93 11.25 2.86 3.40
CA GLY A 93 12.67 2.54 3.37
C GLY A 93 13.21 2.55 1.95
N GLY A 94 12.34 2.40 0.96
CA GLY A 94 12.68 2.57 -0.45
C GLY A 94 12.30 3.91 -1.06
N ASN A 95 11.63 4.82 -0.33
CA ASN A 95 11.01 6.03 -0.90
C ASN A 95 10.31 5.73 -2.24
N SER A 96 9.58 4.62 -2.31
CA SER A 96 9.11 4.06 -3.57
C SER A 96 7.72 3.46 -3.47
N MET A 97 7.07 3.39 -4.63
CA MET A 97 5.82 2.70 -4.83
C MET A 97 6.06 1.41 -5.61
N LEU A 98 5.46 0.34 -5.11
CA LEU A 98 5.55 -1.00 -5.64
C LEU A 98 4.19 -1.42 -6.19
N LYS A 99 4.19 -2.07 -7.35
CA LYS A 99 3.04 -2.84 -7.85
C LYS A 99 3.28 -4.31 -7.51
N LEU A 100 2.31 -4.94 -6.86
CA LEU A 100 2.31 -6.36 -6.53
C LEU A 100 1.25 -7.05 -7.40
N ASP A 101 1.68 -8.06 -8.14
CA ASP A 101 0.84 -8.87 -9.01
C ASP A 101 0.86 -10.31 -8.48
N PHE A 102 -0.24 -10.69 -7.81
CA PHE A 102 -0.36 -12.02 -7.22
C PHE A 102 -0.74 -13.10 -8.25
N ASP A 103 -1.26 -12.72 -9.43
CA ASP A 103 -1.53 -13.66 -10.53
C ASP A 103 -0.22 -14.18 -11.12
N ASN A 104 0.73 -13.28 -11.33
CA ASN A 104 2.03 -13.61 -11.90
C ASN A 104 3.10 -13.89 -10.82
N GLU A 105 2.76 -13.78 -9.54
CA GLU A 105 3.69 -13.84 -8.41
C GLU A 105 4.89 -12.89 -8.57
N THR A 106 4.63 -11.69 -9.08
CA THR A 106 5.67 -10.68 -9.31
C THR A 106 5.44 -9.39 -8.53
N MET A 107 6.52 -8.64 -8.33
CA MET A 107 6.49 -7.26 -7.86
C MET A 107 7.42 -6.39 -8.70
N SER A 108 7.05 -5.12 -8.86
CA SER A 108 7.84 -4.13 -9.58
C SER A 108 7.80 -2.78 -8.86
N THR A 109 8.92 -2.07 -8.85
CA THR A 109 8.95 -0.64 -8.56
C THR A 109 8.30 0.10 -9.72
N VAL A 110 7.33 0.96 -9.42
CA VAL A 110 6.59 1.74 -10.42
C VAL A 110 6.82 3.24 -10.27
N ALA A 111 7.18 3.70 -9.06
CA ALA A 111 7.58 5.08 -8.83
C ALA A 111 8.59 5.21 -7.69
N GLY A 112 9.43 6.24 -7.74
CA GLY A 112 10.46 6.51 -6.74
C GLY A 112 11.73 5.69 -6.95
N GLU A 113 12.88 6.29 -6.65
CA GLU A 113 14.17 5.59 -6.65
C GLU A 113 14.62 5.25 -5.24
N HIS A 114 15.02 4.00 -5.11
CA HIS A 114 15.49 3.43 -3.87
C HIS A 114 16.74 4.15 -3.32
N ASN A 115 16.79 4.41 -2.01
CA ASN A 115 17.89 5.13 -1.33
C ASN A 115 18.21 6.52 -1.89
N SER A 116 17.27 7.13 -2.62
CA SER A 116 17.47 8.43 -3.28
C SER A 116 16.34 9.39 -2.90
N PRO A 117 16.28 9.83 -1.63
CA PRO A 117 15.25 10.78 -1.21
C PRO A 117 15.40 12.11 -1.96
N GLY A 118 14.30 12.70 -2.39
CA GLY A 118 14.32 13.98 -3.08
C GLY A 118 12.96 14.41 -3.60
N TYR A 119 12.92 15.58 -4.24
CA TYR A 119 11.72 16.18 -4.80
C TYR A 119 11.88 16.36 -6.31
N VAL A 120 11.53 15.31 -7.07
CA VAL A 120 11.67 15.27 -8.53
C VAL A 120 10.43 14.66 -9.16
N ASP A 121 9.75 15.42 -10.02
CA ASP A 121 8.68 14.94 -10.92
C ASP A 121 9.27 14.29 -12.18
N GLY A 122 8.45 13.52 -12.91
CA GLY A 122 8.88 12.88 -14.16
C GLY A 122 8.36 11.46 -14.29
N ASP A 123 9.01 10.66 -15.14
CA ASP A 123 8.71 9.23 -15.25
C ASP A 123 8.85 8.56 -13.88
N GLY A 124 8.03 7.55 -13.58
CA GLY A 124 7.91 6.96 -12.25
C GLY A 124 9.26 6.53 -11.66
N LEU A 125 10.08 5.83 -12.44
CA LEU A 125 11.41 5.38 -12.01
C LEU A 125 12.44 6.53 -11.86
N ASN A 126 12.19 7.66 -12.51
CA ASN A 126 13.01 8.88 -12.43
C ASN A 126 12.48 9.88 -11.40
N ALA A 127 11.26 9.69 -10.89
CA ALA A 127 10.70 10.48 -9.81
C ALA A 127 11.44 10.18 -8.50
N ARG A 128 11.45 11.17 -7.61
CA ARG A 128 11.99 11.04 -6.26
C ARG A 128 10.92 11.47 -5.26
N PHE A 129 10.80 10.67 -4.20
CA PHE A 129 9.98 10.93 -3.02
C PHE A 129 10.89 11.10 -1.81
N ASN A 130 10.35 11.62 -0.71
CA ASN A 130 11.06 11.73 0.56
C ASN A 130 10.13 11.35 1.71
N GLN A 131 10.31 10.13 2.21
CA GLN A 131 9.49 9.50 3.25
C GLN A 131 7.98 9.62 3.00
N PRO A 132 7.47 9.16 1.83
CA PRO A 132 6.04 9.15 1.58
C PRO A 132 5.35 8.23 2.60
N GLN A 133 4.26 8.70 3.21
CA GLN A 133 3.63 8.00 4.34
C GLN A 133 2.35 7.26 3.97
N ASP A 134 1.60 7.80 3.00
CA ASP A 134 0.29 7.28 2.64
C ASP A 134 -0.04 7.58 1.17
N PHE A 135 -1.00 6.83 0.64
CA PHE A 135 -1.58 7.11 -0.66
C PHE A 135 -3.05 6.68 -0.73
N VAL A 136 -3.77 7.27 -1.68
CA VAL A 136 -5.12 6.84 -2.06
C VAL A 136 -5.23 6.67 -3.57
N MET A 137 -5.88 5.60 -4.02
CA MET A 137 -6.18 5.35 -5.41
C MET A 137 -7.50 6.00 -5.82
N SER A 138 -7.56 6.50 -7.06
CA SER A 138 -8.81 6.97 -7.63
C SER A 138 -9.78 5.79 -7.85
N PRO A 139 -11.11 6.00 -7.76
CA PRO A 139 -12.08 4.92 -7.93
C PRO A 139 -12.02 4.19 -9.28
N ASP A 140 -11.50 4.87 -10.31
CA ASP A 140 -11.29 4.31 -11.66
C ASP A 140 -9.93 3.62 -11.83
N GLY A 141 -9.08 3.62 -10.79
CA GLY A 141 -7.75 3.00 -10.80
C GLY A 141 -6.73 3.70 -11.70
N THR A 142 -7.00 4.91 -12.18
CA THR A 142 -6.13 5.61 -13.14
C THR A 142 -5.06 6.47 -12.47
N ARG A 143 -5.29 6.93 -11.24
CA ARG A 143 -4.40 7.82 -10.50
C ARG A 143 -4.21 7.38 -9.06
N ILE A 144 -3.04 7.67 -8.53
CA ILE A 144 -2.72 7.51 -7.11
C ILE A 144 -2.27 8.87 -6.57
N LEU A 145 -2.90 9.36 -5.51
CA LEU A 145 -2.48 10.54 -4.77
C LEU A 145 -1.61 10.12 -3.60
N ILE A 146 -0.40 10.67 -3.50
CA ILE A 146 0.65 10.27 -2.57
C ILE A 146 0.94 11.44 -1.62
N ALA A 147 1.01 11.17 -0.32
CA ALA A 147 1.46 12.12 0.70
C ALA A 147 2.99 12.05 0.87
N ASP A 148 3.70 12.91 0.14
CA ASP A 148 5.17 12.97 0.12
C ASP A 148 5.69 13.84 1.27
N THR A 149 5.73 13.23 2.46
CA THR A 149 5.66 13.95 3.74
C THR A 149 6.84 14.87 4.00
N ASN A 150 8.08 14.43 3.72
CA ASN A 150 9.26 15.29 3.93
C ASN A 150 9.58 16.20 2.75
N ASN A 151 8.81 16.10 1.67
CA ASN A 151 8.78 17.12 0.63
C ASN A 151 7.62 18.11 0.82
N TYR A 152 6.83 17.95 1.87
CA TYR A 152 5.71 18.83 2.24
C TYR A 152 4.68 19.04 1.11
N CYS A 153 4.45 18.02 0.29
CA CYS A 153 3.58 18.15 -0.88
C CYS A 153 2.74 16.89 -1.15
N LEU A 154 1.76 17.05 -2.04
CA LEU A 154 0.97 15.96 -2.60
C LEU A 154 1.46 15.68 -4.03
N ARG A 155 1.60 14.39 -4.35
CA ARG A 155 2.05 13.93 -5.67
C ARG A 155 0.97 13.06 -6.30
N PHE A 156 0.73 13.22 -7.59
CA PHE A 156 -0.03 12.26 -8.39
C PHE A 156 0.93 11.29 -9.05
N PHE A 157 0.55 10.02 -9.09
CA PHE A 157 1.09 9.03 -10.01
C PHE A 157 -0.01 8.60 -10.99
N ASP A 158 0.24 8.78 -12.28
CA ASP A 158 -0.61 8.26 -13.35
C ASP A 158 -0.25 6.80 -13.63
N VAL A 159 -1.21 5.91 -13.41
CA VAL A 159 -1.00 4.46 -13.51
C VAL A 159 -0.72 4.01 -14.95
N LYS A 160 -1.29 4.68 -15.94
CA LYS A 160 -1.10 4.29 -17.35
C LYS A 160 0.17 4.91 -17.93
N ALA A 161 0.37 6.20 -17.69
CA ALA A 161 1.53 6.93 -18.18
C ALA A 161 2.81 6.63 -17.40
N GLN A 162 2.69 5.99 -16.22
CA GLN A 162 3.81 5.73 -15.30
C GLN A 162 4.56 7.02 -14.99
N LYS A 163 3.83 8.09 -14.65
CA LYS A 163 4.37 9.44 -14.47
C LYS A 163 3.97 10.02 -13.13
N VAL A 164 4.90 10.69 -12.46
CA VAL A 164 4.69 11.44 -11.23
C VAL A 164 4.65 12.93 -11.51
N THR A 165 3.67 13.62 -10.92
CA THR A 165 3.54 15.09 -10.97
C THR A 165 3.12 15.65 -9.62
N THR A 166 3.65 16.80 -9.23
CA THR A 166 3.20 17.51 -8.03
C THR A 166 1.81 18.12 -8.28
N LEU A 167 0.93 18.03 -7.28
CA LEU A 167 -0.33 18.78 -7.26
C LEU A 167 -0.05 20.22 -6.80
N THR A 168 -0.30 21.19 -7.70
CA THR A 168 -0.15 22.64 -7.48
C THR A 168 -1.50 23.35 -7.46
#